data_AF-A0A372QHY3-F1
#
_entry.id   AF-A0A372QHY3-F1
#
_cell.length_a   1.000
_cell.length_b   1.000
_cell.length_c   1.000
_cell.angle_alpha   90.00
_cell.angle_beta   90.00
_cell.angle_gamma   90.00
#
_symmetry.space_group_name_H-M   'P 1'
#
loop_
_entity.id
_entity.type
_entity.pdbx_description
1 polymer ?
#
loop_
_entity_poly.entity_id
_entity_poly.type
_entity_poly.pdbx_seq_one_letter_code
_entity_poly.pdbx_strand_id
1 'polypeptide(L)'
;MPIHCIDHQINLIITDICNLPFAKNLLKKCMKIVKFFKTSHKAGKTLRTEILKNMVKGGGLKSYVKTCWSTAFDCANSVLSCETTLKNVIYYNKQIAVQDADILNNDIKKIISNQHFYVNLEELLYATIKNLPEIRQVSFCKDYIEIFNKHWKQFDIELYILAFILHPKYHGEEMKISIFCKVIEYVQSWWNMTYKENNEKITFKI
;
A
#
# COMPACT_ATOMS: atom_id res chain seq x y z
N MET A 1 27.03 -10.28 4.35
CA MET A 1 26.08 -9.66 3.41
C MET A 1 25.26 -8.63 4.18
N PRO A 2 25.11 -7.39 3.72
CA PRO A 2 24.33 -6.38 4.44
C PRO A 2 22.84 -6.76 4.43
N ILE A 3 22.23 -6.79 5.61
CA ILE A 3 20.81 -7.07 5.80
C ILE A 3 20.03 -5.79 5.48
N HIS A 4 19.09 -5.85 4.53
CA HIS A 4 18.27 -4.70 4.13
C HIS A 4 17.07 -4.52 5.05
N CYS A 5 16.81 -3.31 5.56
CA CYS A 5 15.63 -3.05 6.38
C CYS A 5 14.31 -3.45 5.66
N ILE A 6 13.44 -4.20 6.36
CA ILE A 6 12.12 -4.64 5.86
C ILE A 6 11.29 -3.43 5.44
N ASP A 7 11.24 -2.37 6.25
CA ASP A 7 10.46 -1.16 5.95
C ASP A 7 10.96 -0.46 4.69
N HIS A 8 12.28 -0.43 4.47
CA HIS A 8 12.86 0.14 3.26
C HIS A 8 12.43 -0.65 2.02
N GLN A 9 12.39 -1.97 2.10
CA GLN A 9 11.96 -2.80 0.98
C GLN A 9 10.48 -2.68 0.69
N ILE A 10 9.64 -2.72 1.73
CA ILE A 10 8.20 -2.48 1.57
C ILE A 10 8.00 -1.14 0.87
N ASN A 11 8.75 -0.11 1.28
CA ASN A 11 8.70 1.19 0.61
C ASN A 11 9.12 1.12 -0.87
N LEU A 12 10.15 0.35 -1.25
CA LEU A 12 10.54 0.15 -2.64
C LEU A 12 9.44 -0.55 -3.45
N ILE A 13 8.89 -1.66 -2.94
CA ILE A 13 7.80 -2.41 -3.58
C ILE A 13 6.61 -1.48 -3.84
N ILE A 14 6.16 -0.77 -2.80
CA ILE A 14 5.03 0.14 -2.91
C ILE A 14 5.33 1.31 -3.85
N THR A 15 6.56 1.84 -3.84
CA THR A 15 6.95 2.93 -4.75
C THR A 15 6.85 2.48 -6.21
N ASP A 16 7.33 1.29 -6.54
CA ASP A 16 7.25 0.73 -7.89
C ASP A 16 5.78 0.48 -8.29
N ILE A 17 4.96 -0.08 -7.39
CA ILE A 17 3.52 -0.26 -7.63
C ILE A 17 2.82 1.09 -7.87
N CYS A 18 3.10 2.09 -7.04
CA CYS A 18 2.51 3.44 -7.17
C CYS A 18 2.95 4.14 -8.47
N ASN A 19 4.08 3.73 -9.06
CA ASN A 19 4.57 4.24 -10.32
C ASN A 19 3.94 3.57 -11.55
N LEU A 20 3.28 2.42 -11.39
CA LEU A 20 2.54 1.77 -12.48
C LEU A 20 1.51 2.75 -13.07
N PRO A 21 1.33 2.80 -14.41
CA PRO A 21 0.45 3.77 -15.06
C PRO A 21 -0.97 3.80 -14.48
N PHE A 22 -1.52 2.63 -14.14
CA PHE A 22 -2.81 2.50 -13.49
C PHE A 22 -2.86 3.20 -12.13
N ALA A 23 -2.04 2.75 -11.18
CA ALA A 23 -2.00 3.28 -9.82
C ALA A 23 -1.67 4.77 -9.82
N LYS A 24 -0.67 5.18 -10.61
CA LYS A 24 -0.22 6.56 -10.73
C LYS A 24 -1.34 7.49 -11.20
N ASN A 25 -2.15 7.05 -12.17
CA ASN A 25 -3.29 7.82 -12.65
C ASN A 25 -4.39 7.96 -11.60
N LEU A 26 -4.73 6.87 -10.90
CA LEU A 26 -5.71 6.88 -9.82
C LEU A 26 -5.29 7.79 -8.66
N LEU A 27 -4.07 7.65 -8.18
CA LEU A 27 -3.52 8.45 -7.08
C LEU A 27 -3.45 9.94 -7.47
N LYS A 28 -3.13 10.26 -8.73
CA LYS A 28 -3.19 11.63 -9.25
C LYS A 28 -4.61 12.20 -9.20
N LYS A 29 -5.63 11.42 -9.56
CA LYS A 29 -7.04 11.83 -9.45
C LYS A 29 -7.47 12.01 -7.99
N CYS A 30 -7.08 11.10 -7.09
CA CYS A 30 -7.30 11.25 -5.65
C CYS A 30 -6.73 12.58 -5.14
N MET A 31 -5.46 12.86 -5.43
CA MET A 31 -4.83 14.12 -4.98
C MET A 31 -5.46 15.36 -5.59
N LYS A 32 -5.99 15.31 -6.82
CA LYS A 32 -6.77 16.42 -7.37
C LYS A 32 -8.01 16.69 -6.52
N ILE A 33 -8.76 15.66 -6.15
CA ILE A 33 -9.93 15.78 -5.25
C ILE A 33 -9.50 16.35 -3.90
N VAL A 34 -8.51 15.73 -3.26
CA VAL A 34 -8.05 16.15 -1.92
C VAL A 34 -7.56 17.59 -1.93
N LYS A 35 -6.72 17.97 -2.89
CA LYS A 35 -6.21 19.35 -3.01
C LYS A 35 -7.36 20.34 -3.21
N PHE A 36 -8.31 20.01 -4.07
CA PHE A 36 -9.46 20.88 -4.32
C PHE A 36 -10.27 21.14 -3.04
N PHE A 37 -10.67 20.10 -2.31
CA PHE A 37 -11.50 20.26 -1.11
C PHE A 37 -10.75 20.83 0.10
N LYS A 38 -9.42 20.63 0.18
CA LYS A 38 -8.61 21.29 1.20
C LYS A 38 -8.41 22.79 0.92
N THR A 39 -8.39 23.18 -0.36
CA THR A 39 -8.15 24.59 -0.77
C THR A 39 -9.45 25.39 -0.85
N SER A 40 -10.54 24.81 -1.34
CA SER A 40 -11.82 25.51 -1.48
C SER A 40 -12.53 25.60 -0.14
N HIS A 41 -12.64 26.81 0.42
CA HIS A 41 -13.26 27.04 1.72
C HIS A 41 -14.73 26.61 1.75
N LYS A 42 -15.53 27.05 0.76
CA LYS A 42 -16.98 26.73 0.68
C LYS A 42 -17.20 25.23 0.43
N ALA A 43 -16.56 24.64 -0.59
CA ALA A 43 -16.72 23.22 -0.88
C ALA A 43 -16.17 22.32 0.23
N GLY A 44 -15.03 22.69 0.83
CA GLY A 44 -14.43 21.97 1.94
C GLY A 44 -15.28 22.02 3.21
N LYS A 45 -15.93 23.15 3.53
CA LYS A 45 -16.88 23.23 4.65
C LYS A 45 -18.09 22.33 4.40
N THR A 46 -18.68 22.37 3.20
CA THR A 46 -19.82 21.50 2.85
C THR A 46 -19.44 20.02 2.99
N LEU A 47 -18.27 19.61 2.49
CA LEU A 47 -17.82 18.23 2.60
C LEU A 47 -17.62 17.79 4.05
N ARG A 48 -17.02 18.65 4.91
CA ARG A 48 -16.85 18.32 6.34
C ARG A 48 -18.19 18.13 7.04
N THR A 49 -19.17 18.99 6.76
CA THR A 49 -20.53 18.83 7.30
C THR A 49 -21.14 17.51 6.84
N GLU A 50 -20.96 17.13 5.58
CA GLU A 50 -21.49 15.87 5.03
C GLU A 50 -20.82 14.63 5.64
N ILE A 51 -19.50 14.68 5.85
CA ILE A 51 -18.74 13.63 6.54
C ILE A 51 -19.26 13.41 7.96
N LEU A 52 -19.52 14.49 8.70
CA LEU A 52 -20.08 14.42 10.05
C LEU A 52 -21.49 13.82 10.05
N LYS A 53 -22.36 14.25 9.12
CA LYS A 53 -23.72 13.73 8.97
C LYS A 53 -23.76 12.23 8.66
N ASN A 54 -22.87 11.76 7.80
CA ASN A 54 -22.82 10.36 7.37
C ASN A 54 -21.93 9.48 8.26
N MET A 55 -21.37 10.03 9.35
CA MET A 55 -20.49 9.31 10.29
C MET A 55 -19.36 8.53 9.60
N VAL A 56 -18.74 9.13 8.58
CA VAL A 56 -17.69 8.46 7.81
C VAL A 56 -16.48 8.19 8.71
N LYS A 57 -16.12 6.92 8.86
CA LYS A 57 -14.96 6.50 9.65
C LYS A 57 -13.66 7.00 9.00
N GLY A 58 -12.70 7.46 9.82
CA GLY A 58 -11.36 7.82 9.35
C GLY A 58 -11.07 9.31 9.12
N GLY A 59 -11.98 10.21 9.50
CA GLY A 59 -11.68 11.66 9.63
C GLY A 59 -11.66 12.45 8.32
N GLY A 60 -12.20 11.90 7.23
CA GLY A 60 -12.33 12.57 5.93
C GLY A 60 -11.10 12.42 5.02
N LEU A 61 -10.95 13.34 4.06
CA LEU A 61 -9.95 13.25 3.01
C LEU A 61 -8.50 13.41 3.52
N LYS A 62 -7.67 12.39 3.26
CA LYS A 62 -6.23 12.37 3.58
C LYS A 62 -5.39 12.71 2.35
N SER A 63 -4.36 13.52 2.52
CA SER A 63 -3.36 13.78 1.48
C SER A 63 -2.23 12.77 1.57
N TYR A 64 -1.61 12.41 0.45
CA TYR A 64 -0.41 11.59 0.46
C TYR A 64 0.87 12.41 0.26
N VAL A 65 1.97 11.89 0.81
CA VAL A 65 3.33 12.38 0.60
C VAL A 65 4.09 11.32 -0.19
N LYS A 66 4.81 11.72 -1.23
CA LYS A 66 5.50 10.78 -2.14
C LYS A 66 6.51 9.86 -1.44
N THR A 67 7.07 10.31 -0.32
CA THR A 67 8.11 9.61 0.44
C THR A 67 7.56 8.62 1.47
N CYS A 68 6.24 8.56 1.67
CA CYS A 68 5.64 7.73 2.72
C CYS A 68 4.62 6.78 2.11
N TRP A 69 5.02 5.51 1.94
CA TRP A 69 4.26 4.45 1.28
C TRP A 69 2.83 4.28 1.80
N SER A 70 2.61 4.32 3.11
CA SER A 70 1.28 4.16 3.71
C SER A 70 0.33 5.31 3.35
N THR A 71 0.86 6.52 3.15
CA THR A 71 0.04 7.71 2.93
C THR A 71 -0.68 7.71 1.58
N ALA A 72 -0.12 7.04 0.56
CA ALA A 72 -0.74 6.89 -0.75
C ALA A 72 -2.03 6.04 -0.66
N PHE A 73 -1.96 4.92 0.06
CA PHE A 73 -3.11 4.06 0.32
C PHE A 73 -4.11 4.72 1.26
N ASP A 74 -3.64 5.42 2.30
CA ASP A 74 -4.51 6.24 3.15
C ASP A 74 -5.30 7.29 2.34
N CYS A 75 -4.66 7.93 1.36
CA CYS A 75 -5.32 8.87 0.46
C CYS A 75 -6.39 8.18 -0.37
N ALA A 76 -6.04 7.09 -1.07
CA ALA A 76 -6.99 6.31 -1.87
C ALA A 76 -8.18 5.80 -1.02
N ASN A 77 -7.89 5.21 0.13
CA ASN A 77 -8.89 4.67 1.05
C ASN A 77 -9.80 5.78 1.62
N SER A 78 -9.24 6.95 1.93
CA SER A 78 -10.04 8.09 2.39
C SER A 78 -10.99 8.63 1.32
N VAL A 79 -10.55 8.66 0.05
CA VAL A 79 -11.39 9.06 -1.08
C VAL A 79 -12.50 8.04 -1.32
N LEU A 80 -12.17 6.75 -1.29
CA LEU A 80 -13.14 5.66 -1.42
C LEU A 80 -14.19 5.71 -0.30
N SER A 81 -13.75 5.85 0.96
CA SER A 81 -14.64 5.95 2.12
C SER A 81 -15.53 7.20 2.09
N CYS A 82 -15.11 8.26 1.39
CA CYS A 82 -15.89 9.49 1.22
C CYS A 82 -16.79 9.49 -0.02
N GLU A 83 -16.87 8.41 -0.81
CA GLU A 83 -17.61 8.37 -2.09
C GLU A 83 -19.02 8.97 -1.99
N THR A 84 -19.85 8.47 -1.06
CA THR A 84 -21.22 8.94 -0.85
C THR A 84 -21.25 10.43 -0.54
N THR A 85 -20.40 10.88 0.38
CA THR A 85 -20.34 12.29 0.78
C THR A 85 -19.88 13.20 -0.36
N LEU A 86 -18.92 12.75 -1.19
CA LEU A 86 -18.45 13.49 -2.36
C LEU A 86 -19.55 13.62 -3.42
N LYS A 87 -20.33 12.56 -3.66
CA LYS A 87 -21.48 12.59 -4.57
C LYS A 87 -22.60 13.50 -4.04
N ASN A 88 -22.87 13.49 -2.74
CA ASN A 88 -23.85 14.38 -2.11
C ASN A 88 -23.47 15.85 -2.28
N VAL A 89 -22.19 16.20 -2.14
CA VAL A 89 -21.70 17.57 -2.37
C VAL A 89 -21.96 18.02 -3.81
N ILE A 90 -21.82 17.15 -4.81
CA ILE A 90 -22.19 17.47 -6.21
C ILE A 90 -23.69 17.70 -6.32
N TYR A 91 -24.50 16.82 -5.73
CA TYR A 91 -25.96 16.91 -5.78
C TYR A 91 -26.47 18.23 -5.17
N TYR A 92 -25.99 18.60 -3.99
CA TYR A 92 -26.36 19.88 -3.36
C TYR A 92 -25.85 21.08 -4.14
N ASN A 93 -24.64 21.00 -4.71
CA ASN A 93 -24.11 22.07 -5.55
C ASN A 93 -24.99 22.30 -6.80
N LYS A 94 -25.52 21.24 -7.43
CA LYS A 94 -26.46 21.38 -8.56
C LYS A 94 -27.75 22.11 -8.18
N GLN A 95 -28.27 21.91 -6.97
CA GLN A 95 -29.45 22.63 -6.48
C GLN A 95 -29.16 24.10 -6.20
N ILE A 96 -27.97 24.42 -5.69
CA ILE A 96 -27.55 25.80 -5.35
C ILE A 96 -27.10 26.59 -6.61
N ALA A 97 -26.49 25.94 -7.59
CA ALA A 97 -25.98 26.57 -8.82
C ALA A 97 -27.08 27.17 -9.73
N VAL A 98 -28.36 26.88 -9.44
CA VAL A 98 -29.50 27.57 -10.05
C VAL A 98 -29.59 29.03 -9.59
N GLN A 99 -28.91 29.41 -8.50
CA GLN A 99 -28.95 30.75 -7.88
C GLN A 99 -27.56 31.41 -7.69
N ASP A 100 -26.45 30.67 -7.82
CA ASP A 100 -25.10 31.07 -7.40
C ASP A 100 -24.01 30.53 -8.35
N ALA A 101 -22.81 31.13 -8.36
CA ALA A 101 -21.68 30.63 -9.15
C ALA A 101 -21.24 29.22 -8.72
N ASP A 102 -20.96 28.36 -9.71
CA ASP A 102 -20.59 26.96 -9.52
C ASP A 102 -19.33 26.78 -8.64
N ILE A 103 -19.52 26.28 -7.42
CA ILE A 103 -18.46 26.14 -6.42
C ILE A 103 -17.50 24.99 -6.77
N LEU A 104 -17.88 24.08 -7.67
CA LEU A 104 -17.15 22.86 -7.99
C LEU A 104 -16.54 22.93 -9.40
N ASN A 105 -15.25 22.65 -9.51
CA ASN A 105 -14.59 22.55 -10.81
C ASN A 105 -15.16 21.37 -11.63
N ASN A 106 -15.47 21.60 -12.91
CA ASN A 106 -15.97 20.60 -13.86
C ASN A 106 -15.10 19.32 -13.91
N ASP A 107 -13.79 19.45 -13.82
CA ASP A 107 -12.89 18.28 -13.78
C ASP A 107 -13.09 17.44 -12.53
N ILE A 108 -13.30 18.09 -11.38
CA ILE A 108 -13.56 17.41 -10.11
C ILE A 108 -14.92 16.71 -10.15
N LYS A 109 -15.94 17.37 -10.72
CA LYS A 109 -17.27 16.76 -10.94
C LYS A 109 -17.17 15.51 -11.80
N LYS A 110 -16.42 15.57 -12.90
CA LYS A 110 -16.20 14.43 -13.80
C LYS A 110 -15.52 13.26 -13.09
N ILE A 111 -14.51 13.50 -12.25
CA ILE A 111 -13.82 12.45 -11.51
C ILE A 111 -14.77 11.81 -10.49
N ILE A 112 -15.44 12.61 -9.66
CA ILE A 112 -16.30 12.10 -8.57
C ILE A 112 -17.55 11.39 -9.09
N SER A 113 -18.07 11.80 -10.25
CA SER A 113 -19.25 11.16 -10.84
C SER A 113 -18.91 9.84 -11.55
N ASN A 114 -17.63 9.54 -11.78
CA ASN A 114 -17.21 8.34 -12.48
C ASN A 114 -17.24 7.13 -11.53
N GLN A 115 -18.21 6.23 -11.69
CA GLN A 115 -18.30 5.01 -10.87
C GLN A 115 -17.08 4.10 -11.05
N HIS A 116 -16.54 3.99 -12.27
CA HIS A 116 -15.37 3.17 -12.55
C HIS A 116 -14.11 3.69 -11.84
N PHE A 117 -14.04 4.97 -11.47
CA PHE A 117 -12.95 5.49 -10.65
C PHE A 117 -12.91 4.83 -9.27
N TYR A 118 -14.04 4.67 -8.58
CA TYR A 118 -14.09 4.04 -7.25
C TYR A 118 -13.86 2.54 -7.31
N VAL A 119 -14.43 1.87 -8.32
CA VAL A 119 -14.16 0.45 -8.59
C VAL A 119 -12.67 0.19 -8.78
N ASN A 120 -11.97 1.09 -9.50
CA ASN A 120 -10.54 0.98 -9.69
C ASN A 120 -9.72 1.31 -8.43
N LEU A 121 -10.20 2.21 -7.55
CA LEU A 121 -9.56 2.45 -6.24
C LEU A 121 -9.69 1.23 -5.33
N GLU A 122 -10.84 0.59 -5.35
CA GLU A 122 -11.10 -0.64 -4.64
C GLU A 122 -10.15 -1.76 -5.12
N GLU A 123 -10.00 -1.94 -6.45
CA GLU A 123 -9.03 -2.87 -7.03
C GLU A 123 -7.57 -2.56 -6.59
N LEU A 124 -7.17 -1.28 -6.60
CA LEU A 124 -5.85 -0.86 -6.13
C LEU A 124 -5.62 -1.20 -4.65
N LEU A 125 -6.63 -1.02 -3.80
CA LEU A 125 -6.54 -1.29 -2.36
C LEU A 125 -6.57 -2.79 -2.05
N TYR A 126 -7.43 -3.57 -2.72
CA TYR A 126 -7.51 -5.02 -2.50
C TYR A 126 -6.28 -5.77 -2.96
N ALA A 127 -5.67 -5.37 -4.09
CA ALA A 127 -4.41 -5.96 -4.57
C ALA A 127 -3.30 -5.93 -3.50
N THR A 128 -3.38 -5.01 -2.54
CA THR A 128 -2.39 -4.86 -1.46
C THR A 128 -2.74 -5.59 -0.15
N ILE A 129 -3.98 -6.06 0.05
CA ILE A 129 -4.46 -6.46 1.39
C ILE A 129 -4.79 -7.95 1.54
N LYS A 130 -5.34 -8.69 0.55
CA LYS A 130 -5.57 -10.17 0.65
C LYS A 130 -6.15 -10.80 -0.63
N ASN A 131 -5.84 -12.10 -0.82
CA ASN A 131 -6.42 -13.10 -1.73
C ASN A 131 -7.35 -12.56 -2.83
N LEU A 132 -6.75 -12.37 -4.02
CA LEU A 132 -7.38 -11.87 -5.24
C LEU A 132 -8.69 -12.63 -5.58
N PRO A 133 -9.88 -12.01 -5.46
CA PRO A 133 -11.00 -12.40 -6.31
C PRO A 133 -10.72 -11.93 -7.74
N GLU A 134 -11.35 -12.53 -8.77
CA GLU A 134 -11.19 -12.20 -10.20
C GLU A 134 -10.97 -10.70 -10.46
N ILE A 135 -9.69 -10.29 -10.56
CA ILE A 135 -9.35 -8.90 -10.81
C ILE A 135 -9.60 -8.63 -12.29
N ARG A 136 -10.50 -7.69 -12.58
CA ARG A 136 -10.83 -7.27 -13.96
C ARG A 136 -9.61 -6.70 -14.68
N GLN A 137 -8.67 -6.11 -13.94
CA GLN A 137 -7.48 -5.49 -14.49
C GLN A 137 -6.26 -6.42 -14.49
N VAL A 138 -6.33 -7.42 -15.36
CA VAL A 138 -5.33 -8.48 -15.49
C VAL A 138 -3.91 -7.94 -15.73
N SER A 139 -3.75 -6.87 -16.53
CA SER A 139 -2.45 -6.26 -16.80
C SER A 139 -1.81 -5.67 -15.54
N PHE A 140 -2.56 -4.94 -14.73
CA PHE A 140 -2.06 -4.39 -13.48
C PHE A 140 -1.65 -5.49 -12.49
N CYS A 141 -2.43 -6.57 -12.40
CA CYS A 141 -2.07 -7.71 -11.56
C CYS A 141 -0.77 -8.36 -11.98
N LYS A 142 -0.57 -8.52 -13.29
CA LYS A 142 0.66 -9.08 -13.83
C LYS A 142 1.87 -8.21 -13.46
N ASP A 143 1.76 -6.91 -13.69
CA ASP A 143 2.83 -5.95 -13.35
C ASP A 143 3.09 -5.91 -11.83
N TYR A 144 2.03 -5.95 -11.02
CA TYR A 144 2.10 -6.02 -9.56
C TYR A 144 2.85 -7.28 -9.08
N ILE A 145 2.47 -8.45 -9.60
CA ILE A 145 3.11 -9.73 -9.26
C ILE A 145 4.57 -9.73 -9.71
N GLU A 146 4.88 -9.16 -10.88
CA GLU A 146 6.25 -9.05 -11.37
C GLU A 146 7.12 -8.18 -10.45
N ILE A 147 6.62 -7.00 -10.05
CA ILE A 147 7.30 -6.12 -9.08
C ILE A 147 7.49 -6.86 -7.76
N PHE A 148 6.43 -7.49 -7.24
CA PHE A 148 6.52 -8.23 -5.98
C PHE A 148 7.57 -9.33 -6.05
N ASN A 149 7.53 -10.18 -7.08
CA ASN A 149 8.48 -11.27 -7.26
C ASN A 149 9.92 -10.77 -7.45
N LYS A 150 10.12 -9.67 -8.17
CA LYS A 150 11.44 -9.03 -8.35
C LYS A 150 12.03 -8.62 -7.00
N HIS A 151 11.25 -7.96 -6.15
CA HIS A 151 11.71 -7.53 -4.82
C HIS A 151 11.74 -8.65 -3.80
N TRP A 152 10.89 -9.67 -3.93
CA TRP A 152 10.89 -10.86 -3.07
C TRP A 152 12.22 -11.63 -3.18
N LYS A 153 12.78 -11.77 -4.38
CA LYS A 153 14.10 -12.38 -4.59
C LYS A 153 15.23 -11.70 -3.80
N GLN A 154 15.07 -10.42 -3.45
CA GLN A 154 16.05 -9.68 -2.64
C GLN A 154 15.87 -9.98 -1.13
N PHE A 155 14.73 -10.54 -0.74
CA PHE A 155 14.35 -10.92 0.62
C PHE A 155 14.36 -12.42 0.88
N ASP A 156 14.45 -13.22 -0.19
CA ASP A 156 14.59 -14.68 -0.16
C ASP A 156 16.01 -15.08 0.29
N ILE A 157 16.45 -14.52 1.42
CA ILE A 157 17.71 -14.84 2.09
C ILE A 157 17.42 -15.72 3.29
N GLU A 158 18.29 -16.71 3.51
CA GLU A 158 18.10 -17.78 4.50
C GLU A 158 17.98 -17.23 5.92
N LEU A 159 18.59 -16.09 6.21
CA LEU A 159 18.54 -15.45 7.52
C LEU A 159 17.13 -14.93 7.89
N TYR A 160 16.37 -14.39 6.93
CA TYR A 160 14.99 -13.95 7.21
C TYR A 160 14.06 -15.14 7.39
N ILE A 161 14.25 -16.20 6.60
CA ILE A 161 13.49 -17.44 6.73
C ILE A 161 13.81 -18.11 8.07
N LEU A 162 15.08 -18.12 8.48
CA LEU A 162 15.49 -18.60 9.79
C LEU A 162 14.82 -17.80 10.91
N ALA A 163 14.78 -16.46 10.82
CA ALA A 163 14.08 -15.63 11.80
C ALA A 163 12.58 -15.97 11.87
N PHE A 164 11.93 -16.24 10.73
CA PHE A 164 10.54 -16.69 10.68
C PHE A 164 10.32 -18.05 11.34
N ILE A 165 11.21 -19.01 11.13
CA ILE A 165 11.18 -20.34 11.77
C ILE A 165 11.35 -20.23 13.28
N LEU A 166 12.30 -19.40 13.73
CA LEU A 166 12.61 -19.22 15.15
C LEU A 166 11.57 -18.35 15.90
N HIS A 167 10.67 -17.67 15.18
CA HIS A 167 9.73 -16.76 15.80
C HIS A 167 8.66 -17.52 16.62
N PRO A 168 8.49 -17.23 17.93
CA PRO A 168 7.61 -17.97 18.85
C PRO A 168 6.11 -17.96 18.51
N LYS A 169 5.69 -17.11 17.57
CA LYS A 169 4.30 -17.04 17.10
C LYS A 169 4.10 -17.77 15.78
N TYR A 170 5.12 -17.78 14.92
CA TYR A 170 4.98 -18.24 13.55
C TYR A 170 5.56 -19.62 13.33
N HIS A 171 6.68 -19.95 13.98
CA HIS A 171 7.25 -21.30 13.97
C HIS A 171 7.42 -21.96 12.59
N GLY A 172 7.57 -21.17 11.53
CA GLY A 172 7.62 -21.73 10.17
C GLY A 172 6.30 -22.34 9.67
N GLU A 173 5.15 -21.96 10.24
CA GLU A 173 3.84 -22.49 9.90
C GLU A 173 3.55 -22.36 8.39
N GLU A 174 2.96 -23.40 7.80
CA GLU A 174 2.71 -23.55 6.35
C GLU A 174 3.95 -23.54 5.43
N MET A 175 5.17 -23.53 5.99
CA MET A 175 6.38 -23.53 5.17
C MET A 175 6.60 -24.89 4.48
N LYS A 176 6.99 -24.82 3.21
CA LYS A 176 7.36 -26.03 2.44
C LYS A 176 8.63 -26.65 3.02
N ILE A 177 8.62 -27.98 3.17
CA ILE A 177 9.77 -28.77 3.64
C ILE A 177 11.04 -28.45 2.83
N SER A 178 10.92 -28.25 1.52
CA SER A 178 12.08 -27.90 0.66
C SER A 178 12.75 -26.58 1.04
N ILE A 179 11.99 -25.61 1.56
CA ILE A 179 12.53 -24.33 2.06
C ILE A 179 13.19 -24.55 3.42
N PHE A 180 12.57 -25.34 4.30
CA PHE A 180 13.15 -25.70 5.60
C PHE A 180 14.53 -26.36 5.43
N CYS A 181 14.66 -27.35 4.54
CA CYS A 181 15.93 -28.04 4.29
C CYS A 181 17.04 -27.07 3.86
N LYS A 182 16.74 -26.14 2.95
CA LYS A 182 17.71 -25.12 2.50
C LYS A 182 18.24 -24.28 3.66
N VAL A 183 17.38 -23.89 4.60
CA VAL A 183 17.78 -23.11 5.78
C VAL A 183 18.64 -23.94 6.72
N ILE A 184 18.32 -25.22 6.91
CA ILE A 184 19.14 -26.12 7.74
C ILE A 184 20.53 -26.29 7.14
N GLU A 185 20.64 -26.53 5.83
CA GLU A 185 21.93 -26.64 5.13
C GLU A 185 22.77 -25.35 5.28
N TYR A 186 22.13 -24.19 5.17
CA TYR A 186 22.76 -22.89 5.41
C TYR A 186 23.30 -22.73 6.83
N VAL A 187 22.48 -23.06 7.85
CA VAL A 187 22.88 -23.00 9.26
C VAL A 187 24.02 -23.99 9.55
N GLN A 188 23.97 -25.20 8.98
CA GLN A 188 25.04 -26.19 9.11
C GLN A 188 26.36 -25.69 8.51
N SER A 189 26.32 -25.07 7.34
CA SER A 189 27.49 -24.44 6.71
C SER A 189 28.12 -23.39 7.63
N TRP A 190 27.30 -22.52 8.23
CA TRP A 190 27.75 -21.51 9.20
C TRP A 190 28.36 -22.11 10.46
N TRP A 191 27.74 -23.14 11.01
CA TRP A 191 28.27 -23.86 12.17
C TRP A 191 29.65 -24.46 11.87
N ASN A 192 29.83 -25.06 10.69
CA ASN A 192 31.09 -25.68 10.31
C ASN A 192 32.23 -24.65 10.10
N MET A 193 31.91 -23.44 9.60
CA MET A 193 32.89 -22.36 9.47
C MET A 193 33.34 -21.84 10.85
N THR A 194 32.38 -21.58 11.75
CA THR A 194 32.66 -21.05 13.10
C THR A 194 33.34 -22.08 14.01
N TYR A 195 33.02 -23.37 13.87
CA TYR A 195 33.66 -24.45 14.62
C TYR A 195 35.13 -24.69 14.19
N LYS A 196 35.46 -24.50 12.90
CA LYS A 196 36.85 -24.59 12.41
C LYS A 196 37.73 -23.45 12.93
N GLU A 197 37.23 -22.21 12.93
CA GLU A 197 37.99 -21.05 13.44
C GLU A 197 38.31 -21.15 14.93
N ASN A 198 37.41 -21.73 15.74
CA ASN A 198 37.62 -21.89 17.18
C ASN A 198 38.62 -23.02 17.55
N ASN A 199 38.91 -23.96 16.64
CA ASN A 199 39.90 -25.00 16.86
C ASN A 199 41.33 -24.61 16.43
N GLU A 200 41.51 -23.50 15.72
CA GLU A 200 42.85 -22.96 15.38
C GLU A 200 43.37 -21.91 16.39
N LYS A 201 42.55 -21.48 17.37
CA LYS A 201 42.91 -20.45 18.36
C LYS A 201 42.71 -20.81 19.84
N ILE A 202 42.72 -22.09 20.18
CA ILE A 202 42.77 -22.50 21.59
C ILE A 202 44.04 -23.31 21.84
N THR A 203 45.13 -22.59 22.10
CA THR A 203 46.17 -23.08 23.00
C THR A 203 46.01 -22.36 24.33
N PHE A 204 45.28 -22.97 25.26
CA PHE A 204 45.45 -22.61 26.67
C PHE A 204 46.86 -23.06 27.06
N LYS A 205 47.77 -22.10 27.19
CA LYS A 205 48.99 -22.33 27.98
C LYS A 205 48.54 -22.50 29.43
N ILE A 206 48.81 -23.69 29.95
CA ILE A 206 48.69 -24.06 31.37
C ILE A 206 49.57 -23.13 32.20
#